data_AF-A0A914UQW0-F1
#
_entry.id   AF-A0A914UQW0-F1
#
_cell.length_a   1.000
_cell.length_b   1.000
_cell.length_c   1.000
_cell.angle_alpha   90.00
_cell.angle_beta   90.00
_cell.angle_gamma   90.00
#
_symmetry.space_group_name_H-M   'P 1'
#
loop_
_entity.id
_entity.type
_entity.pdbx_description
1 polymer ?
#
loop_
_entity_poly.entity_id
_entity_poly.type
_entity_poly.pdbx_seq_one_letter_code
_entity_poly.pdbx_strand_id
1 'polypeptide(L)'
;MAIATTVTVETNIDAIRELLRANPRTTFDEVEEKFGLSRDILPKISREELSVQKKFRHFVPHQLTAEQKQTRLDMCRQNHSMWKNEGQKLIDKIITWDENYVHS
;
A
#
# COMPACT_ATOMS: atom_id res chain seq x y z
N MET A 1 12.83 -1.34 -38.84
CA MET A 1 11.41 -1.79 -38.89
C MET A 1 10.61 -0.90 -37.98
N ALA A 2 9.72 -0.08 -38.54
CA ALA A 2 8.82 0.78 -37.78
C ALA A 2 7.62 -0.06 -37.33
N ILE A 3 7.40 -0.17 -36.01
CA ILE A 3 6.22 -0.83 -35.45
C ILE A 3 5.30 0.27 -34.93
N ALA A 4 4.07 0.26 -35.43
CA ALA A 4 2.99 1.21 -35.23
C ALA A 4 2.85 1.66 -33.76
N THR A 5 2.98 2.96 -33.52
CA THR A 5 3.27 3.52 -32.18
C THR A 5 2.05 4.13 -31.47
N THR A 6 0.86 4.17 -32.08
CA THR A 6 -0.27 4.95 -31.52
C THR A 6 -1.50 4.13 -31.13
N VAL A 7 -1.82 3.03 -31.83
CA VAL A 7 -3.06 2.25 -31.57
C VAL A 7 -2.90 1.24 -30.42
N THR A 8 -1.67 0.88 -30.04
CA THR A 8 -1.37 -0.07 -28.95
C THR A 8 -1.22 0.59 -27.57
N VAL A 9 -1.17 1.92 -27.47
CA VAL A 9 -0.83 2.60 -26.21
C VAL A 9 -2.03 2.66 -25.25
N GLU A 10 -3.23 3.01 -25.72
CA GLU A 10 -4.42 3.11 -24.85
C GLU A 10 -4.86 1.75 -24.28
N THR A 11 -4.93 0.70 -25.11
CA THR A 11 -5.24 -0.68 -24.67
C THR A 11 -4.21 -1.20 -23.66
N ASN A 12 -2.96 -0.78 -23.79
CA ASN A 12 -1.90 -1.17 -22.85
C ASN A 12 -1.99 -0.38 -21.53
N ILE A 13 -2.43 0.88 -21.53
CA ILE A 13 -2.56 1.69 -20.30
C ILE A 13 -3.56 1.07 -19.33
N ASP A 14 -4.74 0.68 -19.78
CA ASP A 14 -5.74 0.05 -18.93
C ASP A 14 -5.28 -1.31 -18.40
N ALA A 15 -4.61 -2.11 -19.25
CA ALA A 15 -4.06 -3.40 -18.84
C ALA A 15 -2.93 -3.26 -17.80
N ILE A 16 -2.08 -2.24 -17.94
CA ILE A 16 -1.04 -1.91 -16.95
C ILE A 16 -1.69 -1.43 -15.66
N ARG A 17 -2.76 -0.63 -15.73
CA ARG A 17 -3.50 -0.15 -14.56
C ARG A 17 -4.08 -1.33 -13.75
N GLU A 18 -4.72 -2.27 -14.42
CA GLU A 18 -5.27 -3.46 -13.76
C GLU A 18 -4.17 -4.37 -13.19
N LEU A 19 -3.05 -4.50 -13.90
CA LEU A 19 -1.89 -5.22 -13.37
C LEU A 19 -1.33 -4.58 -12.09
N LEU A 20 -1.20 -3.25 -12.05
CA LEU A 20 -0.70 -2.54 -10.86
C LEU A 20 -1.70 -2.56 -9.71
N ARG A 21 -3.01 -2.59 -10.00
CA ARG A 21 -4.06 -2.78 -8.98
C ARG A 21 -4.01 -4.17 -8.37
N ALA A 22 -3.81 -5.20 -9.19
CA ALA A 22 -3.68 -6.58 -8.73
C ALA A 22 -2.39 -6.79 -7.92
N ASN A 23 -1.27 -6.24 -8.38
CA ASN A 23 0.01 -6.30 -7.69
C ASN A 23 0.74 -4.95 -7.70
N PRO A 24 0.61 -4.14 -6.63
CA PRO A 24 1.31 -2.86 -6.52
C PRO A 24 2.84 -2.96 -6.41
N ARG A 25 3.42 -4.18 -6.35
CA ARG A 25 4.87 -4.41 -6.32
C ARG A 25 5.48 -4.65 -7.70
N THR A 26 4.68 -4.67 -8.75
CA THR A 26 5.19 -4.97 -10.08
C THR A 26 6.29 -4.01 -10.52
N THR A 27 7.36 -4.58 -11.03
CA THR A 27 8.55 -3.86 -11.50
C THR A 27 8.37 -3.43 -12.95
N PHE A 28 9.17 -2.45 -13.39
CA PHE A 28 9.17 -2.08 -14.81
C PHE A 28 9.65 -3.21 -15.72
N ASP A 29 10.53 -4.10 -15.23
CA ASP A 29 11.01 -5.24 -16.00
C ASP A 29 9.87 -6.24 -16.27
N GLU A 30 9.01 -6.51 -15.28
CA GLU A 30 7.79 -7.33 -15.46
C GLU A 30 6.79 -6.69 -16.44
N VAL A 31 6.69 -5.37 -16.46
CA VAL A 31 5.80 -4.65 -17.40
C VAL A 31 6.37 -4.69 -18.82
N GLU A 32 7.68 -4.51 -18.97
CA GLU A 32 8.38 -4.63 -20.25
C GLU A 32 8.25 -6.04 -20.84
N GLU A 33 8.47 -7.08 -20.03
CA GLU A 33 8.31 -8.48 -20.46
C GLU A 33 6.86 -8.78 -20.89
N LYS A 34 5.87 -8.26 -20.14
CA LYS A 34 4.46 -8.57 -20.41
C LYS A 34 3.87 -7.81 -21.59
N PHE A 35 4.28 -6.55 -21.81
CA PHE A 35 3.65 -5.66 -22.79
C PHE A 35 4.58 -5.24 -23.94
N GLY A 36 5.86 -5.65 -23.91
CA GLY A 36 6.85 -5.30 -24.93
C GLY A 36 7.15 -3.80 -24.99
N LEU A 37 6.97 -3.09 -23.88
CA LEU A 37 7.16 -1.64 -23.79
C LEU A 37 8.60 -1.31 -23.38
N SER A 38 9.24 -0.39 -24.10
CA SER A 38 10.56 0.10 -23.74
C SER A 38 10.55 0.76 -22.35
N ARG A 39 11.59 0.46 -21.58
CA ARG A 39 11.87 1.05 -20.27
C ARG A 39 11.91 2.58 -20.25
N ASP A 40 12.18 3.23 -21.39
CA ASP A 40 12.23 4.69 -21.50
C ASP A 40 10.84 5.34 -21.46
N ILE A 41 9.79 4.59 -21.84
CA ILE A 41 8.42 5.09 -21.95
C ILE A 41 7.63 4.79 -20.67
N LEU A 42 7.96 3.70 -19.95
CA LEU A 42 7.27 3.29 -18.73
C LEU A 42 7.20 4.35 -17.63
N PRO A 43 8.25 5.15 -17.35
CA PRO A 43 8.17 6.25 -16.39
C PRO A 43 7.17 7.34 -16.80
N LYS A 44 7.08 7.66 -18.10
CA LYS A 44 6.13 8.65 -18.64
C LYS A 44 4.70 8.15 -18.48
N ILE A 45 4.42 6.92 -18.92
CA ILE A 45 3.10 6.28 -18.76
C ILE A 45 2.69 6.24 -17.28
N SER A 46 3.61 5.85 -16.39
CA SER A 46 3.32 5.77 -14.95
C SER A 46 2.92 7.12 -14.36
N ARG A 47 3.63 8.20 -14.73
CA ARG A 47 3.43 9.53 -14.15
C ARG A 47 2.30 10.32 -14.82
N GLU A 48 2.25 10.31 -16.15
CA GLU A 48 1.37 11.17 -16.95
C GLU A 48 0.00 10.50 -17.17
N GLU A 49 -0.03 9.22 -17.52
CA GLU A 49 -1.27 8.51 -17.89
C GLU A 49 -1.93 7.80 -16.69
N LEU A 50 -1.11 7.22 -15.80
CA LEU A 50 -1.58 6.45 -14.65
C LEU A 50 -1.58 7.23 -13.34
N SER A 51 -0.84 8.35 -13.27
CA SER A 51 -0.68 9.16 -12.06
C SER A 51 -0.24 8.34 -10.82
N VAL A 52 0.60 7.32 -11.03
CA VAL A 52 1.13 6.46 -9.97
C VAL A 52 2.60 6.80 -9.67
N GLN A 53 3.00 6.54 -8.42
CA GLN A 53 4.37 6.73 -7.95
C GLN A 53 4.83 5.53 -7.13
N LYS A 54 6.11 5.19 -7.24
CA LYS A 54 6.72 4.15 -6.40
C LYS A 54 6.81 4.67 -4.96
N LYS A 55 6.18 3.96 -4.03
CA LYS A 55 6.33 4.19 -2.58
C LYS A 55 6.99 2.98 -1.93
N PHE A 56 7.96 3.23 -1.06
CA PHE A 56 8.50 2.17 -0.22
C PHE A 56 7.44 1.70 0.77
N ARG A 57 7.46 0.41 1.10
CA ARG A 57 6.59 -0.12 2.14
C ARG A 57 7.15 0.25 3.51
N HIS A 58 6.26 0.58 4.43
CA HIS A 58 6.61 0.75 5.83
C HIS A 58 6.98 -0.61 6.44
N PHE A 59 7.92 -0.59 7.38
CA PHE A 59 8.20 -1.75 8.22
C PHE A 59 6.98 -2.06 9.08
N VAL A 60 6.57 -3.33 9.11
CA VAL A 60 5.45 -3.81 9.93
C VAL A 60 6.04 -4.75 10.98
N PRO A 61 5.82 -4.51 12.29
CA PRO A 61 6.47 -5.28 13.37
C PRO A 61 6.19 -6.78 13.34
N HIS A 62 5.00 -7.18 12.87
CA HIS A 62 4.59 -8.58 12.88
C HIS A 62 3.57 -8.91 11.79
N GLN A 63 3.68 -10.10 11.20
CA GLN A 63 2.70 -10.62 10.25
C GLN A 63 1.56 -11.33 11.01
N LEU A 64 0.49 -10.58 11.29
CA LEU A 64 -0.63 -11.07 12.09
C LEU A 64 -1.41 -12.21 11.42
N THR A 65 -1.81 -13.20 12.21
CA THR A 65 -2.79 -14.22 11.83
C THR A 65 -4.19 -13.63 11.71
N ALA A 66 -5.13 -14.35 11.09
CA ALA A 66 -6.52 -13.91 10.99
C ALA A 66 -7.17 -13.71 12.37
N GLU A 67 -6.90 -14.62 13.30
CA GLU A 67 -7.39 -14.54 14.68
C GLU A 67 -6.84 -13.31 15.41
N GLN A 68 -5.52 -13.07 15.35
CA GLN A 68 -4.92 -11.89 15.98
C GLN A 68 -5.48 -10.56 15.43
N LYS A 69 -5.82 -10.51 14.14
CA LYS A 69 -6.49 -9.34 13.54
C LYS A 69 -7.89 -9.16 14.10
N GLN A 70 -8.65 -10.24 14.24
CA GLN A 70 -10.00 -10.21 14.80
C GLN A 70 -9.96 -9.75 16.26
N THR A 71 -9.07 -10.34 17.07
CA THR A 71 -8.86 -9.93 18.47
C THR A 71 -8.52 -8.44 18.58
N ARG A 72 -7.59 -7.93 17.77
CA ARG A 72 -7.26 -6.49 17.74
C ARG A 72 -8.47 -5.63 17.36
N LEU A 73 -9.26 -6.05 16.37
CA LEU A 73 -10.44 -5.31 15.94
C LEU A 73 -11.48 -5.23 17.07
N ASP A 74 -11.73 -6.33 17.77
CA ASP A 74 -12.71 -6.38 18.86
C ASP A 74 -12.26 -5.55 20.06
N MET A 75 -10.97 -5.61 20.44
CA MET A 75 -10.39 -4.72 21.46
C MET A 75 -10.53 -3.25 21.07
N CYS A 76 -10.22 -2.89 19.82
CA CYS A 76 -10.37 -1.50 19.35
C CYS A 76 -11.84 -1.04 19.38
N ARG A 77 -12.80 -1.90 19.03
CA ARG A 77 -14.24 -1.60 19.08
C ARG A 77 -14.71 -1.39 20.52
N GLN A 78 -14.26 -2.23 21.45
CA GLN A 78 -14.55 -2.08 22.88
C GLN A 78 -13.99 -0.75 23.41
N ASN A 79 -12.71 -0.46 23.14
CA ASN A 79 -12.07 0.79 23.56
C ASN A 79 -12.79 2.02 22.97
N HIS A 80 -13.20 1.94 21.71
CA HIS A 80 -13.96 3.01 21.06
C HIS A 80 -15.35 3.21 21.68
N SER A 81 -16.03 2.13 22.08
CA SER A 81 -17.30 2.20 22.82
C SER A 81 -17.13 2.87 24.19
N MET A 82 -16.09 2.47 24.93
CA MET A 82 -15.74 3.10 26.22
C MET A 82 -15.44 4.59 26.05
N TRP A 83 -14.66 4.95 25.03
CA TRP A 83 -14.38 6.35 24.70
C TRP A 83 -15.66 7.14 24.39
N LYS A 84 -16.60 6.58 23.62
CA LYS A 84 -17.88 7.24 23.35
C LYS A 84 -18.70 7.52 24.61
N ASN A 85 -18.59 6.66 25.62
CA ASN A 85 -19.35 6.78 26.86
C ASN A 85 -18.69 7.72 27.88
N GLU A 86 -17.36 7.64 28.04
CA GLU A 86 -16.64 8.36 29.10
C GLU A 86 -15.83 9.56 28.60
N GLY A 87 -15.49 9.60 27.31
CA GLY A 87 -14.69 10.65 26.69
C GLY A 87 -13.35 10.86 27.41
N GLN A 88 -12.99 12.13 27.62
CA GLN A 88 -11.70 12.52 28.23
C GLN A 88 -11.47 11.86 29.60
N LYS A 89 -12.52 11.63 30.39
CA LYS A 89 -12.43 11.00 31.71
C LYS A 89 -11.83 9.59 31.67
N LEU A 90 -11.93 8.89 30.53
CA LEU A 90 -11.30 7.59 30.34
C LEU A 90 -9.78 7.74 30.29
N ILE A 91 -9.29 8.69 29.48
CA ILE A 91 -7.85 8.92 29.28
C ILE A 91 -7.20 9.42 30.56
N ASP A 92 -7.90 10.27 31.31
CA ASP A 92 -7.41 10.80 32.59
C ASP A 92 -7.16 9.71 33.65
N LYS A 93 -7.74 8.51 33.47
CA LYS A 93 -7.56 7.35 34.37
C LYS A 93 -6.49 6.37 33.89
N ILE A 94 -6.02 6.49 32.64
CA ILE A 94 -5.11 5.52 32.05
C ILE A 94 -3.67 5.89 32.43
N ILE A 95 -2.98 4.94 33.04
CA ILE A 95 -1.53 4.98 33.28
C ILE A 95 -0.92 3.83 32.49
N THR A 96 0.03 4.13 31.59
CA THR A 96 0.73 3.12 30.77
C THR A 96 2.22 3.19 30.98
N TRP A 97 2.90 2.07 30.81
CA TRP A 97 4.35 2.00 30.87
C TRP A 97 4.85 0.91 29.90
N ASP A 98 6.04 1.13 29.33
CA ASP A 98 6.73 0.17 28.47
C ASP A 98 8.25 0.38 28.60
N GLU A 99 9.02 -0.69 28.43
CA GLU A 99 10.48 -0.66 28.53
C GLU A 99 11.09 -0.47 27.15
N ASN A 100 12.10 0.39 27.06
CA ASN A 100 12.89 0.54 25.84
C ASN A 100 14.37 0.33 26.14
N TYR A 101 15.05 -0.39 25.25
CA TYR A 101 16.49 -0.57 25.34
C TYR A 101 17.22 0.74 25.02
N VAL A 102 18.15 1.13 25.88
CA VAL A 102 19.07 2.25 25.67
C VAL A 102 20.48 1.69 25.55
N HIS A 103 21.15 1.97 24.43
CA HIS A 103 22.54 1.61 24.20
C HIS A 103 23.44 2.84 24.38
N SER A 104 24.55 2.68 25.09
CA SER A 104 25.55 3.72 25.41
C SER A 104 26.80 3.60 24.56
#